data_AF-A0A838PE22-F1
#
_entry.id   AF-A0A838PE22-F1
#
_cell.length_a   1.000
_cell.length_b   1.000
_cell.length_c   1.000
_cell.angle_alpha   90.00
_cell.angle_beta   90.00
_cell.angle_gamma   90.00
#
_symmetry.space_group_name_H-M   'P 1'
#
loop_
_entity.id
_entity.type
_entity.pdbx_description
1 polymer ?
#
loop_
_entity_poly.entity_id
_entity_poly.type
_entity_poly.pdbx_seq_one_letter_code
_entity_poly.pdbx_strand_id
1 'polypeptide(L)' 'MDWSEFFSMGGYAFYVWGSYLVTLILMGGEVVVLLRRRKLLRHQKRSGLETRGKQ' A
#
# COMPACT_ATOMS: atom_id res chain seq x y z
N MET A 1 28.45 -12.03 -11.77
CA MET A 1 27.05 -12.31 -12.18
C MET A 1 26.27 -11.06 -11.88
N ASP A 2 26.32 -10.17 -12.85
CA ASP A 2 26.27 -8.73 -12.64
C ASP A 2 24.84 -8.26 -12.84
N TRP A 3 24.14 -8.04 -11.73
CA TRP A 3 22.80 -7.44 -11.73
C TRP A 3 22.77 -6.11 -12.52
N SER A 4 23.91 -5.41 -12.57
CA SER A 4 24.13 -4.19 -13.34
C SER A 4 24.07 -4.38 -14.87
N GLU A 5 24.43 -5.56 -15.40
CA GLU A 5 24.28 -5.88 -16.84
C GLU A 5 22.82 -6.13 -17.20
N PHE A 6 22.04 -6.76 -16.31
CA PHE A 6 20.59 -6.94 -16.48
C PHE A 6 19.85 -5.60 -16.51
N PHE A 7 20.28 -4.63 -15.69
CA PHE A 7 19.78 -3.26 -15.75
C PHE A 7 20.29 -2.48 -16.98
N SER A 8 21.47 -2.82 -17.50
CA SER A 8 22.11 -2.13 -18.63
C SER A 8 21.81 -2.73 -20.02
N MET A 9 21.02 -3.81 -20.13
CA MET A 9 20.42 -4.25 -21.40
C MET A 9 19.29 -3.28 -21.84
N GLY A 10 19.67 -2.04 -22.11
CA GLY A 10 19.07 -1.14 -23.10
C GLY A 10 17.69 -0.53 -22.85
N GLY A 11 16.89 -0.97 -21.87
CA GLY A 11 15.61 -0.33 -21.57
C GLY A 11 14.52 -1.21 -20.96
N TYR A 12 14.63 -2.53 -21.02
CA TYR A 12 13.58 -3.43 -20.52
C TYR A 12 13.50 -3.49 -18.99
N ALA A 13 14.63 -3.39 -18.28
CA ALA A 13 14.63 -3.47 -16.82
C ALA A 13 13.80 -2.36 -16.17
N PHE A 14 13.83 -1.14 -16.74
CA PHE A 14 13.03 -0.01 -16.25
C PHE A 14 11.54 -0.22 -16.52
N TYR A 15 11.18 -0.83 -17.66
CA TYR A 15 9.81 -1.23 -17.96
C TYR A 15 9.30 -2.31 -17.02
N VAL A 16 10.09 -3.37 -16.78
CA VAL A 16 9.70 -4.45 -15.86
C VAL A 16 9.51 -3.89 -14.46
N TRP A 17 10.51 -3.18 -13.92
CA TRP A 17 10.38 -2.56 -12.59
C TRP A 17 9.24 -1.55 -12.51
N GLY A 18 9.04 -0.74 -13.55
CA GLY A 18 7.91 0.20 -13.64
C GLY A 18 6.56 -0.51 -13.66
N SER A 19 6.38 -1.56 -14.46
CA SER A 19 5.15 -2.36 -14.51
C SER A 19 4.88 -3.06 -13.19
N TYR A 20 5.90 -3.66 -12.57
CA TYR A 20 5.77 -4.27 -11.23
C TYR A 20 5.38 -3.24 -10.18
N LEU A 21 5.99 -2.04 -10.19
CA LEU A 21 5.65 -0.95 -9.29
C LEU A 21 4.21 -0.47 -9.51
N VAL A 22 3.79 -0.28 -10.77
CA VAL A 22 2.43 0.12 -11.12
C VAL A 22 1.41 -0.90 -10.64
N THR A 23 1.64 -2.20 -10.86
CA THR A 23 0.77 -3.27 -10.36
C THR A 23 0.73 -3.29 -8.84
N LEU A 24 1.87 -3.12 -8.15
CA LEU A 24 1.94 -3.02 -6.69
C LEU A 24 1.20 -1.79 -6.15
N ILE A 25 1.27 -0.65 -6.84
CA ILE A 25 0.56 0.58 -6.48
C ILE A 25 -0.95 0.40 -6.69
N LEU A 26 -1.37 -0.25 -7.76
CA LEU A 26 -2.78 -0.56 -8.02
C LEU A 26 -3.34 -1.51 -6.94
N MET A 27 -2.68 -2.64 -6.69
CA MET A 27 -3.08 -3.57 -5.62
C MET A 27 -3.02 -2.91 -4.24
N GLY A 28 -1.89 -2.28 -3.91
CA GLY A 28 -1.66 -1.64 -2.63
C GLY A 28 -2.59 -0.46 -2.39
N GLY A 29 -2.84 0.36 -3.42
CA GLY A 29 -3.77 1.48 -3.38
C GLY A 29 -5.20 1.03 -3.11
N GLU A 30 -5.66 -0.01 -3.81
CA GLU A 30 -6.99 -0.59 -3.57
C GLU A 30 -7.10 -1.18 -2.16
N VAL A 31 -6.09 -1.91 -1.70
CA VAL A 31 -6.01 -2.45 -0.34
C VAL A 31 -5.98 -1.33 0.70
N VAL A 32 -5.23 -0.26 0.48
CA VAL A 32 -5.16 0.90 1.37
C VAL A 32 -6.51 1.61 1.42
N VAL A 33 -7.19 1.83 0.29
CA VAL A 33 -8.53 2.44 0.25
C VAL A 33 -9.56 1.56 0.96
N LEU A 34 -9.53 0.24 0.73
CA LEU A 34 -10.39 -0.73 1.42
C LEU A 34 -10.12 -0.76 2.93
N LEU A 35 -8.84 -0.76 3.33
CA LEU A 35 -8.43 -0.71 4.73
C LEU A 35 -8.78 0.64 5.37
N ARG A 36 -8.71 1.75 4.64
CA ARG A 36 -9.07 3.09 5.12
C ARG A 36 -10.57 3.20 5.33
N ARG A 37 -11.39 2.68 4.41
CA ARG A 37 -12.85 2.52 4.60
C ARG A 37 -13.17 1.64 5.82
N ARG A 38 -12.47 0.51 5.98
CA ARG A 38 -12.64 -0.37 7.15
C ARG A 38 -12.14 0.28 8.45
N LYS A 39 -11.10 1.11 8.41
CA LYS A 39 -10.59 1.85 9.57
C LYS A 39 -11.54 2.95 10.00
N LEU A 40 -12.21 3.63 9.08
CA LEU A 40 -13.22 4.65 9.40
C LEU A 40 -14.36 4.05 10.24
N LEU A 41 -14.79 2.84 9.90
CA LEU A 41 -15.80 2.08 10.68
C LEU A 41 -15.25 1.60 12.04
N ARG A 42 -13.96 1.26 12.14
CA ARG A 42 -13.35 0.81 13.41
C ARG A 42 -13.01 1.97 14.35
N HIS A 43 -12.71 3.16 13.84
CA HIS A 43 -12.42 4.33 14.67
C HIS A 43 -13.67 4.79 15.44
N GLN A 44 -14.87 4.65 14.86
CA GLN A 44 -16.12 4.91 15.56
C GLN A 44 -16.33 4.00 16.79
N LYS A 45 -15.76 2.80 16.81
CA LYS A 45 -15.94 1.87 17.94
C LYS A 45 -15.01 2.14 19.12
N ARG A 46 -13.94 2.92 18.92
CA ARG A 46 -12.94 3.21 19.98
C ARG A 46 -13.17 4.54 20.67
N SER A 47 -13.72 5.53 19.97
CA SER A 47 -14.09 6.83 20.53
C SER A 47 -15.31 6.79 21.47
N GLY A 48 -16.10 5.72 21.43
CA GLY A 48 -17.26 5.53 22.33
C GLY A 48 -16.94 4.88 23.69
N LEU A 49 -15.71 4.41 23.92
CA LEU A 49 -15.32 3.73 25.17
C LEU A 49 -14.52 4.63 26.12
N GLU A 50 -14.02 5.78 25.67
CA GLU A 50 -13.23 6.69 26.50
C GLU A 50 -14.08 7.71 27.28
N THR A 51 -15.36 7.87 26.94
CA THR A 51 -16.32 8.75 27.65
C THR A 51 -17.16 8.06 28.73
N ARG A 52 -17.01 6.73 28.93
CA ARG A 52 -17.75 5.96 29.97
C ARG A 52 -16.94 5.55 31.20
N GLY A 53 -15.64 5.92 31.26
CA GLY A 53 -14.76 5.59 32.39
C GLY A 53 -14.44 6.73 33.34
N LYS A 54 -15.10 7.90 33.20
CA LYS A 54 -14.87 9.09 34.04
C LYS A 54 -16.15 9.62 34.71
N GLN A 55 -17.03 8.71 35.16
CA GLN A 55 -18.06 9.03 36.14
C GLN A 55 -17.75 8.29 37.43
#